data_AF-A0A8S1QEZ6-F1
#
_entry.id   AF-A0A8S1QEZ6-F1
#
_cell.length_a   1.000
_cell.length_b   1.000
_cell.length_c   1.000
_cell.angle_alpha   90.00
_cell.angle_beta   90.00
_cell.angle_gamma   90.00
#
_symmetry.space_group_name_H-M   'P 1'
#
loop_
_entity.id
_entity.type
_entity.pdbx_description
1 polymer ?
#
loop_
_entity_poly.entity_id
_entity_poly.type
_entity_poly.pdbx_seq_one_letter_code
_entity_poly.pdbx_strand_id
1 'polypeptide(L)'
;MLKKKFKKKYKNIFNNNEQDQIVSYIRRTEFRQYDQIYNDQQYLLGYFSKDKGRYEDYKNSVLVNFADKNVGGLSFDPVNIAQEEVLILTHPEAVISMLFMQTMDENEAILIQNIMMDTDRHLDEKMKIIVNQFSKIQKLQKSYLSNISQLISLCYKNWQMQFDQVYINRELTKSYVAFSLELNYTNNENISTGKWGCGIFNGDVQLKILILLPAFLMAQQDWQQKHEQNKMLDFKNKTERILIFSSFHNNQFDDLIYSYEKCLNEKRLKILQNNNLRD
;
A
#
# COMPACT_ATOMS: atom_id res chain seq x y z
N MET A 1 10.98 44.00 7.10
CA MET A 1 11.94 43.24 6.26
C MET A 1 11.56 41.76 6.07
N LEU A 2 10.96 41.10 7.08
CA LEU A 2 10.53 39.68 7.02
C LEU A 2 9.44 39.37 5.97
N LYS A 3 8.38 40.19 5.84
CA LYS A 3 7.31 39.98 4.83
C LYS A 3 7.80 39.98 3.36
N LYS A 4 8.85 40.74 3.04
CA LYS A 4 9.43 40.78 1.67
C LYS A 4 10.31 39.56 1.37
N LYS A 5 11.02 39.01 2.38
CA LYS A 5 11.77 37.74 2.24
C LYS A 5 10.82 36.54 2.05
N PHE A 6 9.70 36.51 2.77
CA PHE A 6 8.66 35.49 2.58
C PHE A 6 8.09 35.51 1.15
N LYS A 7 7.64 36.67 0.64
CA LYS A 7 7.08 36.78 -0.72
C LYS A 7 8.07 36.42 -1.84
N LYS A 8 9.36 36.70 -1.65
CA LYS A 8 10.41 36.43 -2.66
C LYS A 8 10.83 34.96 -2.70
N LYS A 9 10.74 34.24 -1.57
CA LYS A 9 11.01 32.79 -1.52
C LYS A 9 9.93 32.00 -2.27
N TYR A 10 8.65 32.37 -2.14
CA TYR A 10 7.55 31.71 -2.87
C TYR A 10 7.50 32.04 -4.35
N LYS A 11 7.84 33.28 -4.76
CA LYS A 11 7.83 33.65 -6.20
C LYS A 11 8.84 32.88 -7.05
N ASN A 12 9.90 32.34 -6.45
CA ASN A 12 10.88 31.51 -7.14
C ASN A 12 10.55 30.00 -7.11
N ILE A 13 9.50 29.58 -6.38
CA ILE A 13 9.06 28.17 -6.33
C ILE A 13 8.19 27.84 -7.55
N PHE A 14 7.41 28.81 -8.05
CA PHE A 14 6.42 28.59 -9.12
C PHE A 14 6.89 28.93 -10.54
N ASN A 15 8.19 29.17 -10.75
CA ASN A 15 8.72 29.42 -12.09
C ASN A 15 9.48 28.18 -12.61
N ASN A 16 8.74 27.33 -13.32
CA ASN A 16 9.07 26.69 -14.60
C ASN A 16 8.47 25.28 -14.68
N ASN A 17 7.37 25.14 -15.43
CA ASN A 17 6.88 23.88 -16.03
C ASN A 17 6.47 22.72 -15.10
N GLU A 18 6.03 22.97 -13.87
CA GLU A 18 5.21 21.99 -13.15
C GLU A 18 3.76 22.24 -13.59
N GLN A 19 3.19 21.34 -14.40
CA GLN A 19 1.75 21.35 -14.68
C GLN A 19 1.01 21.38 -13.34
N ASP A 20 -0.10 22.12 -13.24
CA ASP A 20 -1.02 22.05 -12.10
C ASP A 20 -1.48 20.59 -11.93
N GLN A 21 -0.80 19.85 -11.06
CA GLN A 21 -1.09 18.44 -10.81
C GLN A 21 -2.16 18.33 -9.74
N ILE A 22 -3.19 17.52 -10.03
CA ILE A 22 -4.30 17.30 -9.12
C ILE A 22 -3.89 16.23 -8.11
N VAL A 23 -3.86 16.61 -6.84
CA VAL A 23 -3.83 15.68 -5.71
C VAL A 23 -5.25 15.17 -5.47
N SER A 24 -5.43 13.86 -5.49
CA SER A 24 -6.73 13.22 -5.25
C SER A 24 -6.72 12.48 -3.92
N TYR A 25 -7.78 12.65 -3.14
CA TYR A 25 -8.00 11.88 -1.91
C TYR A 25 -9.29 11.09 -2.08
N ILE A 26 -9.18 9.76 -2.13
CA ILE A 26 -10.28 8.87 -2.48
C ILE A 26 -10.55 7.96 -1.28
N ARG A 27 -11.77 8.01 -0.75
CA ARG A 27 -12.23 7.08 0.27
C ARG A 27 -13.15 6.05 -0.37
N ARG A 28 -12.94 4.77 -0.06
CA ARG A 28 -13.81 3.68 -0.49
C ARG A 28 -14.34 2.93 0.72
N THR A 29 -15.60 2.55 0.62
CA THR A 29 -16.29 1.64 1.54
C THR A 29 -16.69 0.37 0.79
N GLU A 30 -16.43 -0.80 1.37
CA GLU A 30 -16.91 -2.08 0.85
C GLU A 30 -18.15 -2.52 1.63
N PHE A 31 -19.26 -2.73 0.91
CA PHE A 31 -20.54 -3.11 1.51
C PHE A 31 -20.78 -4.61 1.50
N ARG A 32 -20.02 -5.37 0.70
CA ARG A 32 -20.06 -6.84 0.74
C ARG A 32 -19.46 -7.35 2.04
N GLN A 33 -20.09 -8.38 2.59
CA GLN A 33 -19.54 -9.15 3.71
C GLN A 33 -18.42 -10.07 3.23
N TYR A 34 -17.61 -10.57 4.17
CA TYR A 34 -16.53 -11.51 3.88
C TYR A 34 -16.98 -12.66 2.97
N ASP A 35 -18.06 -13.36 3.34
CA ASP A 35 -18.57 -14.49 2.55
C ASP A 35 -18.96 -14.07 1.12
N GLN A 36 -19.47 -12.85 0.93
CA GLN A 36 -19.81 -12.34 -0.40
C GLN A 36 -18.59 -11.97 -1.24
N ILE A 37 -17.45 -11.67 -0.61
CA ILE A 37 -16.17 -11.42 -1.28
C ILE A 37 -15.47 -12.74 -1.62
N TYR A 38 -15.58 -13.74 -0.73
CA TYR A 38 -14.74 -14.94 -0.76
C TYR A 38 -15.48 -16.28 -1.01
N ASN A 39 -16.81 -16.31 -1.22
CA ASN A 39 -17.52 -17.60 -1.47
C ASN A 39 -17.31 -18.17 -2.88
N ASP A 40 -17.14 -17.34 -3.92
CA ASP A 40 -16.99 -17.79 -5.31
C ASP A 40 -15.51 -17.97 -5.71
N GLN A 41 -14.80 -18.83 -4.96
CA GLN A 41 -13.36 -19.00 -5.14
C GLN A 41 -12.98 -19.78 -6.40
N GLN A 42 -12.61 -19.05 -7.44
CA GLN A 42 -11.59 -19.49 -8.39
C GLN A 42 -10.29 -18.78 -8.08
N TYR A 43 -9.47 -19.34 -7.18
CA TYR A 43 -8.20 -18.73 -6.80
C TYR A 43 -7.32 -18.45 -8.02
N LEU A 44 -7.18 -17.17 -8.36
CA LEU A 44 -6.20 -16.73 -9.33
C LEU A 44 -4.81 -16.91 -8.73
N LEU A 45 -3.90 -17.35 -9.58
CA LEU A 45 -2.48 -17.36 -9.27
C LEU A 45 -1.92 -16.03 -9.75
N GLY A 46 -1.51 -15.17 -8.82
CA GLY A 46 -0.90 -13.88 -9.15
C GLY A 46 0.58 -13.84 -8.78
N TYR A 47 1.23 -12.77 -9.22
CA TYR A 47 2.63 -12.52 -8.99
C TYR A 47 2.83 -11.66 -7.74
N PHE A 48 3.74 -12.10 -6.89
CA PHE A 48 4.30 -11.27 -5.85
C PHE A 48 5.82 -11.43 -5.84
N SER A 49 6.53 -10.49 -5.25
CA SER A 49 7.98 -10.57 -5.08
C SER A 49 8.37 -10.25 -3.64
N LYS A 50 9.52 -10.77 -3.22
CA LYS A 50 10.16 -10.45 -1.94
C LYS A 50 11.40 -9.64 -2.20
N ASP A 51 11.62 -8.62 -1.38
CA ASP A 51 12.85 -7.83 -1.43
C ASP A 51 13.36 -7.46 -0.03
N LYS A 52 14.65 -7.18 0.02
CA LYS A 52 15.40 -6.73 1.20
C LYS A 52 15.37 -5.21 1.34
N GLY A 53 15.02 -4.46 0.29
CA GLY A 53 14.88 -3.00 0.33
C GLY A 53 13.76 -2.52 1.26
N ARG A 54 13.69 -1.21 1.49
CA ARG A 54 12.54 -0.59 2.17
C ARG A 54 11.39 -0.44 1.16
N TYR A 55 10.15 -0.53 1.62
CA TYR A 55 9.01 -0.43 0.71
C TYR A 55 8.84 1.00 0.14
N GLU A 56 9.33 2.02 0.85
CA GLU A 56 9.36 3.42 0.41
C GLU A 56 10.39 3.68 -0.71
N ASP A 57 11.33 2.76 -0.96
CA ASP A 57 12.33 2.91 -2.02
C ASP A 57 11.75 2.58 -3.42
N TYR A 58 10.55 2.01 -3.49
CA TYR A 58 9.93 1.57 -4.75
C TYR A 58 9.25 2.71 -5.48
N LYS A 59 9.97 3.24 -6.45
CA LYS A 59 9.44 4.21 -7.41
C LYS A 59 8.37 3.55 -8.29
N ASN A 60 7.44 4.38 -8.78
CA ASN A 60 6.33 3.95 -9.62
C ASN A 60 5.47 2.83 -9.01
N SER A 61 5.43 2.74 -7.68
CA SER A 61 4.55 1.83 -6.95
C SER A 61 3.52 2.59 -6.13
N VAL A 62 2.42 1.94 -5.77
CA VAL A 62 1.59 2.40 -4.66
C VAL A 62 2.26 1.99 -3.36
N LEU A 63 2.50 2.94 -2.47
CA LEU A 63 3.08 2.68 -1.15
C LEU A 63 1.95 2.37 -0.16
N VAL A 64 1.95 1.18 0.42
CA VAL A 64 0.99 0.81 1.47
C VAL A 64 1.44 1.42 2.79
N ASN A 65 0.70 2.43 3.26
CA ASN A 65 0.86 3.01 4.59
C ASN A 65 0.23 2.13 5.65
N PHE A 66 0.99 1.82 6.71
CA PHE A 66 0.50 1.03 7.85
C PHE A 66 -0.20 1.96 8.84
N ALA A 67 -1.37 2.43 8.43
CA ALA A 67 -2.05 3.56 9.04
C ALA A 67 -2.74 3.21 10.37
N ASP A 68 -2.87 4.21 11.23
CA ASP A 68 -3.90 4.29 12.26
C ASP A 68 -5.28 4.51 11.62
N LYS A 69 -6.34 4.19 12.37
CA LYS A 69 -7.72 4.46 11.95
C LYS A 69 -7.97 5.94 11.64
N ASN A 70 -7.22 6.84 12.28
CA ASN A 70 -7.15 8.25 11.91
C ASN A 70 -5.91 8.45 11.05
N VAL A 71 -6.11 8.89 9.80
CA VAL A 71 -4.99 9.14 8.88
C VAL A 71 -3.99 10.08 9.56
N GLY A 72 -2.70 9.76 9.44
CA GLY A 72 -1.62 10.56 10.01
C GLY A 72 -1.27 10.20 11.45
N GLY A 73 -2.05 9.35 12.12
CA GLY A 73 -1.72 8.81 13.44
C GLY A 73 -1.18 9.87 14.40
N LEU A 74 0.05 9.68 14.84
CA LEU A 74 0.76 10.55 15.78
C LEU A 74 1.76 11.49 15.09
N SER A 75 1.51 11.91 13.84
CA SER A 75 2.47 12.70 13.04
C SER A 75 2.93 14.02 13.69
N PHE A 76 2.17 14.53 14.66
CA PHE A 76 2.51 15.73 15.43
C PHE A 76 2.92 15.45 16.88
N ASP A 77 3.03 14.17 17.28
CA ASP A 77 3.62 13.76 18.54
C ASP A 77 5.16 13.84 18.46
N PRO A 78 5.82 14.55 19.39
CA PRO A 78 7.26 14.75 19.32
C PRO A 78 8.10 13.54 19.77
N VAL A 79 7.47 12.46 20.26
CA VAL A 79 8.14 11.31 20.88
C VAL A 79 7.76 10.00 20.18
N ASN A 80 6.47 9.83 19.86
CA ASN A 80 5.93 8.57 19.37
C ASN A 80 5.81 8.60 17.85
N ILE A 81 6.87 8.15 17.18
CA ILE A 81 6.98 8.22 15.72
C ILE A 81 7.26 6.82 15.21
N ALA A 82 6.41 6.36 14.29
CA ALA A 82 6.55 5.08 13.62
C ALA A 82 6.56 5.30 12.09
N GLN A 83 6.28 4.23 11.37
CA GLN A 83 6.39 4.19 9.91
C GLN A 83 5.38 5.11 9.21
N GLU A 84 4.14 5.17 9.71
CA GLU A 84 3.11 6.07 9.16
C GLU A 84 3.53 7.54 9.29
N GLU A 85 3.97 7.95 10.47
CA GLU A 85 4.32 9.34 10.72
C GLU A 85 5.49 9.79 9.82
N VAL A 86 6.49 8.92 9.63
CA VAL A 86 7.60 9.21 8.71
C VAL A 86 7.08 9.36 7.27
N LEU A 87 6.19 8.47 6.82
CA LEU A 87 5.65 8.52 5.47
C LEU A 87 4.79 9.77 5.24
N ILE A 88 3.93 10.11 6.19
CA ILE A 88 3.04 11.28 6.14
C ILE A 88 3.85 12.59 6.21
N LEU A 89 4.85 12.67 7.09
CA LEU A 89 5.70 13.86 7.20
C LEU A 89 6.57 14.07 5.95
N THR A 90 7.07 13.00 5.33
CA THR A 90 7.83 13.09 4.07
C THR A 90 6.97 13.37 2.84
N HIS A 91 5.65 13.30 2.95
CA HIS A 91 4.69 13.65 1.91
C HIS A 91 3.71 14.71 2.44
N PRO A 92 4.11 15.99 2.52
CA PRO A 92 3.34 17.03 3.22
C PRO A 92 1.92 17.23 2.68
N GLU A 93 1.64 16.89 1.43
CA GLU A 93 0.28 16.93 0.88
C GLU A 93 -0.62 15.85 1.50
N ALA A 94 -0.07 14.72 1.95
CA ALA A 94 -0.82 13.71 2.70
C ALA A 94 -1.27 14.22 4.07
N VAL A 95 -0.50 15.12 4.71
CA VAL A 95 -0.85 15.73 6.03
C VAL A 95 -2.19 16.46 5.97
N ILE A 96 -2.54 17.05 4.82
CA ILE A 96 -3.80 17.79 4.66
C ILE A 96 -5.01 16.87 4.86
N SER A 97 -4.88 15.57 4.57
CA SER A 97 -5.96 14.59 4.78
C SER A 97 -6.41 14.51 6.24
N MET A 98 -5.52 14.80 7.21
CA MET A 98 -5.84 14.82 8.65
C MET A 98 -6.92 15.85 9.01
N LEU A 99 -7.12 16.88 8.17
CA LEU A 99 -8.10 17.95 8.43
C LEU A 99 -9.54 17.55 8.09
N PHE A 100 -9.73 16.62 7.16
CA PHE A 100 -11.07 16.36 6.58
C PHE A 100 -11.41 14.87 6.41
N MET A 101 -10.44 13.96 6.50
CA MET A 101 -10.71 12.53 6.52
C MET A 101 -11.09 12.08 7.92
N GLN A 102 -12.35 11.69 8.10
CA GLN A 102 -12.84 11.09 9.34
C GLN A 102 -12.17 9.73 9.60
N THR A 103 -12.25 9.26 10.85
CA THR A 103 -11.80 7.91 11.25
C THR A 103 -12.33 6.86 10.28
N MET A 104 -11.47 5.97 9.80
CA MET A 104 -11.84 4.87 8.91
C MET A 104 -12.47 3.72 9.69
N ASP A 105 -13.59 3.21 9.18
CA ASP A 105 -14.23 1.99 9.65
C ASP A 105 -13.52 0.73 9.11
N GLU A 106 -13.87 -0.45 9.62
CA GLU A 106 -13.20 -1.72 9.29
C GLU A 106 -13.30 -2.11 7.80
N ASN A 107 -14.34 -1.64 7.11
CA ASN A 107 -14.60 -1.90 5.69
C ASN A 107 -14.20 -0.74 4.77
N GLU A 108 -13.38 0.20 5.24
CA GLU A 108 -12.97 1.37 4.46
C GLU A 108 -11.46 1.42 4.15
N ALA A 109 -11.09 2.08 3.06
CA ALA A 109 -9.70 2.41 2.76
C ALA A 109 -9.61 3.80 2.12
N ILE A 110 -8.46 4.44 2.25
CA ILE A 110 -8.17 5.74 1.65
C ILE A 110 -6.98 5.63 0.72
N LEU A 111 -7.07 6.20 -0.47
CA LEU A 111 -5.98 6.34 -1.43
C LEU A 111 -5.72 7.83 -1.64
N ILE A 112 -4.47 8.24 -1.48
CA ILE A 112 -4.00 9.59 -1.74
C ILE A 112 -3.07 9.54 -2.95
N GLN A 113 -3.41 10.26 -4.00
CA GLN A 113 -2.74 10.16 -5.30
C GLN A 113 -1.99 11.43 -5.68
N ASN A 114 -0.96 11.24 -6.51
CA ASN A 114 -0.16 12.29 -7.12
C ASN A 114 0.44 13.26 -6.10
N ILE A 115 0.88 12.72 -4.96
CA ILE A 115 1.49 13.52 -3.90
C ILE A 115 3.01 13.54 -4.03
N MET A 116 3.59 14.69 -3.74
CA MET A 116 5.03 14.88 -3.81
C MET A 116 5.70 14.41 -2.52
N MET A 117 6.77 13.62 -2.68
CA MET A 117 7.73 13.38 -1.61
C MET A 117 8.69 14.56 -1.49
N ASP A 118 8.79 15.15 -0.30
CA ASP A 118 9.82 16.15 0.04
C ASP A 118 10.59 15.74 1.30
N THR A 119 11.87 15.40 1.10
CA THR A 119 12.79 15.00 2.17
C THR A 119 13.83 16.06 2.52
N ASP A 120 13.79 17.26 1.92
CA ASP A 120 14.94 18.17 2.01
C ASP A 120 14.57 19.66 2.20
N ARG A 121 13.60 20.19 1.44
CA ARG A 121 13.46 21.65 1.27
C ARG A 121 12.45 22.32 2.19
N HIS A 122 11.41 21.62 2.63
CA HIS A 122 10.29 22.23 3.36
C HIS A 122 10.01 21.61 4.74
N LEU A 123 10.76 20.59 5.16
CA LEU A 123 10.72 20.07 6.53
C LEU A 123 11.42 21.00 7.52
N ASP A 124 10.82 21.24 8.69
CA ASP A 124 11.48 21.96 9.78
C ASP A 124 12.66 21.16 10.37
N GLU A 125 13.53 21.81 11.15
CA GLU A 125 14.73 21.13 11.71
C GLU A 125 14.37 19.95 12.63
N LYS A 126 13.24 20.01 13.33
CA LYS A 126 12.78 18.96 14.24
C LYS A 126 12.28 17.74 13.46
N MET A 127 11.48 17.97 12.42
CA MET A 127 11.05 16.95 11.47
C MET A 127 12.22 16.33 10.73
N LYS A 128 13.26 17.10 10.39
CA LYS A 128 14.50 16.55 9.82
C LYS A 128 15.21 15.61 10.79
N ILE A 129 15.30 15.95 12.07
CA ILE A 129 15.90 15.06 13.08
C ILE A 129 15.11 13.75 13.17
N ILE A 130 13.78 13.85 13.23
CA ILE A 130 12.86 12.72 13.28
C ILE A 130 13.02 11.83 12.03
N VAL A 131 12.93 12.41 10.84
CA VAL A 131 13.05 11.68 9.57
C VAL A 131 14.45 11.06 9.47
N ASN A 132 15.52 11.76 9.84
CA ASN A 132 16.88 11.22 9.80
C ASN A 132 17.15 10.11 10.83
N GLN A 133 16.39 10.05 11.93
CA GLN A 133 16.49 8.96 12.92
C GLN A 133 15.92 7.65 12.39
N PHE A 134 14.78 7.71 11.69
CA PHE A 134 14.12 6.52 11.13
C PHE A 134 14.61 6.15 9.75
N SER A 135 15.16 7.13 9.05
CA SER A 135 15.55 6.99 7.67
C SER A 135 17.04 7.30 7.57
N LYS A 136 17.86 6.27 7.31
CA LYS A 136 19.16 6.48 6.66
C LYS A 136 18.94 6.97 5.22
N ILE A 137 18.09 7.97 5.01
CA ILE A 137 17.94 8.67 3.72
C ILE A 137 19.20 9.52 3.56
N GLN A 138 20.32 8.84 3.36
CA GLN A 138 21.50 9.47 2.80
C GLN A 138 21.18 9.76 1.34
N LYS A 139 21.03 11.04 1.03
CA LYS A 139 21.13 11.62 -0.33
C LYS A 139 20.02 11.26 -1.34
N LEU A 140 18.74 11.21 -0.94
CA LEU A 140 17.67 11.34 -1.94
C LEU A 140 17.37 12.81 -2.20
N GLN A 141 18.19 13.39 -3.09
CA GLN A 141 18.11 14.79 -3.50
C GLN A 141 17.08 14.99 -4.65
N LYS A 142 15.94 14.29 -4.62
CA LYS A 142 14.96 14.31 -5.72
C LYS A 142 13.52 14.20 -5.21
N SER A 143 12.71 15.19 -5.58
CA SER A 143 11.25 15.14 -5.49
C SER A 143 10.72 14.23 -6.60
N TYR A 144 9.74 13.39 -6.28
CA TYR A 144 8.99 12.59 -7.24
C TYR A 144 7.55 12.40 -6.75
N LEU A 145 6.66 12.04 -7.67
CA LEU A 145 5.26 11.78 -7.36
C LEU A 145 5.07 10.34 -6.88
N SER A 146 4.27 10.20 -5.84
CA SER A 146 3.92 8.95 -5.21
C SER A 146 2.41 8.83 -5.07
N ASN A 147 1.93 7.58 -5.05
CA ASN A 147 0.59 7.24 -4.61
C ASN A 147 0.71 6.51 -3.28
N ILE A 148 -0.04 6.93 -2.26
CA ILE A 148 -0.04 6.31 -0.93
C ILE A 148 -1.42 5.74 -0.65
N SER A 149 -1.48 4.44 -0.33
CA SER A 149 -2.68 3.75 0.10
C SER A 149 -2.67 3.57 1.62
N GLN A 150 -3.76 3.93 2.29
CA GLN A 150 -3.90 3.90 3.73
C GLN A 150 -4.54 2.57 4.16
N LEU A 151 -3.76 1.70 4.81
CA LEU A 151 -4.18 0.37 5.24
C LEU A 151 -4.02 0.17 6.75
N ILE A 152 -5.12 -0.08 7.44
CA ILE A 152 -5.16 -0.11 8.92
C ILE A 152 -5.17 -1.53 9.47
N SER A 153 -4.21 -1.86 10.33
CA SER A 153 -4.20 -3.13 11.07
C SER A 153 -4.91 -3.01 12.42
N LEU A 154 -5.42 -4.13 12.96
CA LEU A 154 -5.76 -4.21 14.37
C LEU A 154 -4.50 -4.28 15.25
N CYS A 155 -4.62 -3.78 16.48
CA CYS A 155 -3.61 -3.89 17.53
C CYS A 155 -4.01 -4.98 18.53
N TYR A 156 -3.19 -6.01 18.67
CA TYR A 156 -3.51 -7.20 19.48
C TYR A 156 -2.84 -7.14 20.85
N LYS A 157 -3.63 -6.92 21.91
CA LYS A 157 -3.16 -7.04 23.31
C LYS A 157 -2.82 -8.48 23.67
N ASN A 158 -3.68 -9.41 23.26
CA ASN A 158 -3.39 -10.84 23.30
C ASN A 158 -3.05 -11.29 21.88
N TRP A 159 -1.78 -11.64 21.67
CA TRP A 159 -1.24 -12.04 20.37
C TRP A 159 -2.00 -13.22 19.75
N GLN A 160 -2.56 -14.14 20.54
CA GLN A 160 -3.25 -15.33 20.01
C GLN A 160 -4.60 -15.01 19.34
N MET A 161 -5.23 -13.89 19.67
CA MET A 161 -6.56 -13.55 19.14
C MET A 161 -6.56 -13.38 17.62
N GLN A 162 -5.44 -12.93 17.03
CA GLN A 162 -5.37 -12.69 15.60
C GLN A 162 -5.62 -13.94 14.73
N PHE A 163 -5.49 -15.13 15.32
CA PHE A 163 -5.73 -16.41 14.64
C PHE A 163 -7.21 -16.83 14.64
N ASP A 164 -8.08 -16.13 15.40
CA ASP A 164 -9.51 -16.41 15.34
C ASP A 164 -10.11 -15.90 14.02
N GLN A 165 -11.05 -16.67 13.47
CA GLN A 165 -11.63 -16.43 12.15
C GLN A 165 -12.22 -15.02 11.99
N VAL A 166 -12.81 -14.45 13.04
CA VAL A 166 -13.38 -13.09 13.01
C VAL A 166 -12.30 -12.04 12.70
N TYR A 167 -11.13 -12.16 13.31
CA TYR A 167 -10.02 -11.24 13.10
C TYR A 167 -9.36 -11.45 11.74
N ILE A 168 -9.20 -12.70 11.31
CA ILE A 168 -8.69 -13.04 9.97
C ILE A 168 -9.62 -12.45 8.90
N ASN A 169 -10.94 -12.66 9.01
CA ASN A 169 -11.93 -12.16 8.06
C ASN A 169 -11.93 -10.62 7.98
N ARG A 170 -11.80 -9.94 9.13
CA ARG A 170 -11.67 -8.48 9.20
C ARG A 170 -10.44 -8.01 8.43
N GLU A 171 -9.28 -8.59 8.71
CA GLU A 171 -8.01 -8.17 8.09
C GLU A 171 -7.96 -8.50 6.59
N LEU A 172 -8.57 -9.61 6.17
CA LEU A 172 -8.77 -9.96 4.76
C LEU A 172 -9.65 -8.92 4.06
N THR A 173 -10.81 -8.60 4.64
CA THR A 173 -11.74 -7.60 4.09
C THR A 173 -11.06 -6.24 3.97
N LYS A 174 -10.40 -5.77 5.04
CA LYS A 174 -9.66 -4.50 5.07
C LYS A 174 -8.61 -4.43 3.96
N SER A 175 -7.80 -5.48 3.82
CA SER A 175 -6.76 -5.57 2.79
C SER A 175 -7.37 -5.59 1.40
N TYR A 176 -8.47 -6.31 1.22
CA TYR A 176 -9.19 -6.38 -0.05
C TYR A 176 -9.72 -4.99 -0.47
N VAL A 177 -10.31 -4.23 0.45
CA VAL A 177 -10.83 -2.88 0.13
C VAL A 177 -9.71 -1.98 -0.37
N ALA A 178 -8.55 -2.00 0.30
CA ALA A 178 -7.38 -1.21 -0.09
C ALA A 178 -6.85 -1.63 -1.46
N PHE A 179 -6.54 -2.91 -1.67
CA PHE A 179 -6.03 -3.38 -2.98
C PHE A 179 -7.04 -3.15 -4.10
N SER A 180 -8.32 -3.35 -3.85
CA SER A 180 -9.35 -3.07 -4.84
C SER A 180 -9.43 -1.57 -5.16
N LEU A 181 -9.23 -0.68 -4.18
CA LEU A 181 -9.13 0.75 -4.42
C LEU A 181 -7.88 1.08 -5.28
N GLU A 182 -6.72 0.52 -4.94
CA GLU A 182 -5.47 0.73 -5.68
C GLU A 182 -5.58 0.30 -7.14
N LEU A 183 -6.12 -0.88 -7.41
CA LEU A 183 -6.27 -1.42 -8.75
C LEU A 183 -7.24 -0.61 -9.63
N ASN A 184 -8.31 -0.07 -9.04
CA ASN A 184 -9.32 0.69 -9.81
C ASN A 184 -8.89 2.13 -10.11
N TYR A 185 -8.03 2.72 -9.29
CA TYR A 185 -7.70 4.15 -9.38
C TYR A 185 -6.24 4.43 -9.75
N THR A 186 -5.36 3.42 -9.79
CA THR A 186 -3.94 3.61 -10.12
C THR A 186 -3.49 2.80 -11.34
N ASN A 187 -2.55 3.38 -12.08
CA ASN A 187 -1.88 2.72 -13.19
C ASN A 187 -0.49 2.16 -12.81
N ASN A 188 -0.13 2.22 -11.53
CA ASN A 188 1.14 1.70 -11.03
C ASN A 188 1.20 0.19 -11.23
N GLU A 189 2.29 -0.31 -11.80
CA GLU A 189 2.51 -1.75 -12.01
C GLU A 189 2.69 -2.51 -10.71
N ASN A 190 3.20 -1.82 -9.68
CA ASN A 190 3.59 -2.42 -8.42
C ASN A 190 2.80 -1.81 -7.24
N ILE A 191 2.50 -2.66 -6.27
CA ILE A 191 2.02 -2.25 -4.94
C ILE A 191 3.08 -2.69 -3.95
N SER A 192 3.68 -1.73 -3.25
CA SER A 192 4.79 -1.95 -2.32
C SER A 192 4.27 -1.98 -0.89
N THR A 193 4.44 -3.11 -0.22
CA THR A 193 4.05 -3.36 1.16
C THR A 193 5.20 -3.96 1.98
N GLY A 194 4.93 -4.36 3.22
CA GLY A 194 5.93 -4.92 4.12
C GLY A 194 5.28 -5.57 5.34
N LYS A 195 5.86 -5.35 6.51
CA LYS A 195 5.42 -5.94 7.79
C LYS A 195 4.19 -5.23 8.40
N TRP A 196 3.14 -5.10 7.60
CA TRP A 196 1.90 -4.43 7.99
C TRP A 196 1.34 -5.01 9.29
N GLY A 197 1.11 -4.15 10.28
CA GLY A 197 0.52 -4.57 11.56
C GLY A 197 1.45 -5.33 12.51
N CYS A 198 2.72 -5.56 12.16
CA CYS A 198 3.59 -6.46 12.93
C CYS A 198 4.55 -5.75 13.90
N GLY A 199 4.56 -4.40 13.91
CA GLY A 199 5.36 -3.60 14.82
C GLY A 199 4.62 -3.35 16.14
N ILE A 200 4.31 -2.07 16.42
CA ILE A 200 3.56 -1.63 17.62
C ILE A 200 2.20 -2.35 17.76
N PHE A 201 1.62 -2.80 16.65
CA PHE A 201 0.34 -3.50 16.62
C PHE A 201 0.41 -5.01 16.93
N ASN A 202 1.61 -5.56 17.14
CA ASN A 202 1.82 -6.93 17.65
C ASN A 202 1.20 -8.05 16.78
N GLY A 203 1.09 -7.83 15.47
CA GLY A 203 0.68 -8.85 14.51
C GLY A 203 1.78 -9.86 14.21
N ASP A 204 1.38 -11.08 13.87
CA ASP A 204 2.24 -12.13 13.35
C ASP A 204 2.54 -11.89 11.87
N VAL A 205 3.83 -11.93 11.55
CA VAL A 205 4.32 -11.59 10.21
C VAL A 205 3.89 -12.62 9.17
N GLN A 206 3.85 -13.91 9.53
CA GLN A 206 3.48 -14.96 8.59
C GLN A 206 1.99 -14.91 8.29
N LEU A 207 1.16 -14.77 9.33
CA LEU A 207 -0.29 -14.60 9.19
C LEU A 207 -0.63 -13.38 8.33
N LYS A 208 0.03 -12.23 8.55
CA LYS A 208 -0.24 -11.01 7.79
C LYS A 208 0.05 -11.16 6.30
N ILE A 209 1.06 -11.94 5.91
CA ILE A 209 1.30 -12.26 4.50
C ILE A 209 0.21 -13.19 3.95
N LEU A 210 -0.17 -14.21 4.71
CA LEU A 210 -1.27 -15.11 4.36
C LEU A 210 -2.63 -14.39 4.27
N ILE A 211 -2.73 -13.17 4.81
CA ILE A 211 -3.89 -12.29 4.65
C ILE A 211 -3.73 -11.38 3.42
N LEU A 212 -2.60 -10.67 3.31
CA LEU A 212 -2.38 -9.69 2.24
C LEU A 212 -2.39 -10.34 0.86
N LEU A 213 -1.78 -11.51 0.71
CA LEU A 213 -1.68 -12.17 -0.60
C LEU A 213 -3.06 -12.61 -1.14
N PRO A 214 -3.90 -13.39 -0.42
CA PRO A 214 -5.24 -13.71 -0.90
C PRO A 214 -6.12 -12.49 -1.11
N ALA A 215 -6.03 -11.47 -0.25
CA ALA A 215 -6.79 -10.24 -0.42
C ALA A 215 -6.43 -9.51 -1.73
N PHE A 216 -5.14 -9.41 -2.05
CA PHE A 216 -4.66 -8.83 -3.30
C PHE A 216 -5.12 -9.63 -4.52
N LEU A 217 -4.99 -10.96 -4.48
CA LEU A 217 -5.40 -11.85 -5.56
C LEU A 217 -6.90 -11.75 -5.85
N MET A 218 -7.72 -11.70 -4.81
CA MET A 218 -9.17 -11.50 -4.96
C MET A 218 -9.51 -10.13 -5.54
N ALA A 219 -8.83 -9.07 -5.08
CA ALA A 219 -9.04 -7.75 -5.64
C ALA A 219 -8.65 -7.67 -7.13
N GLN A 220 -7.56 -8.33 -7.52
CA GLN A 220 -7.10 -8.41 -8.91
C GLN A 220 -8.07 -9.20 -9.79
N GLN A 221 -8.61 -10.30 -9.30
CA GLN A 221 -9.63 -11.06 -10.00
C GLN A 221 -10.90 -10.23 -10.24
N ASP A 222 -11.42 -9.58 -9.20
CA ASP A 222 -12.60 -8.70 -9.32
C ASP A 222 -12.36 -7.55 -10.31
N TRP A 223 -11.15 -7.00 -10.31
CA TRP A 223 -10.73 -5.97 -11.26
C TRP A 223 -10.73 -6.50 -12.71
N GLN A 224 -10.12 -7.67 -12.95
CA GLN A 224 -10.08 -8.31 -14.27
C GLN A 224 -11.49 -8.60 -14.81
N GLN A 225 -12.35 -9.20 -13.99
CA GLN A 225 -13.73 -9.54 -14.38
C GLN A 225 -14.54 -8.29 -14.77
N LYS A 226 -14.42 -7.19 -14.01
CA LYS A 226 -15.09 -5.93 -14.33
C LYS A 226 -14.60 -5.34 -15.66
N HIS A 227 -13.30 -5.41 -15.93
CA HIS A 227 -12.73 -4.91 -17.18
C HIS A 227 -13.12 -5.75 -18.40
N GLU A 228 -13.20 -7.08 -18.26
CA GLU A 228 -13.67 -8.00 -19.31
C GLU A 228 -15.13 -7.73 -19.69
N GLN A 229 -16.01 -7.55 -18.71
CA GLN A 229 -17.43 -7.28 -18.94
C GLN A 229 -17.68 -5.95 -19.66
N ASN A 230 -16.87 -4.93 -19.39
CA ASN A 230 -17.04 -3.59 -19.94
C ASN A 230 -16.50 -3.42 -21.38
N LYS A 231 -16.00 -4.49 -22.03
CA LYS A 231 -15.39 -4.46 -23.39
C LYS A 231 -14.28 -3.40 -23.57
N MET A 232 -13.70 -2.88 -22.48
CA MET A 232 -12.63 -1.89 -22.48
C MET A 232 -11.23 -2.55 -22.44
N LEU A 233 -11.03 -3.60 -23.24
CA LEU A 233 -9.73 -4.26 -23.31
C LEU A 233 -9.20 -4.24 -24.75
N ASP A 234 -8.39 -3.22 -25.05
CA ASP A 234 -7.23 -3.43 -25.91
C ASP A 234 -6.36 -4.48 -25.21
N PHE A 235 -6.42 -5.72 -25.70
CA PHE A 235 -5.72 -6.92 -25.18
C PHE A 235 -4.18 -6.78 -25.11
N LYS A 236 -3.60 -5.63 -25.46
CA LYS A 236 -2.14 -5.42 -25.52
C LYS A 236 -1.47 -5.00 -24.21
N ASN A 237 -2.20 -4.48 -23.21
CA ASN A 237 -1.60 -3.97 -21.97
C ASN A 237 -2.10 -4.72 -20.71
N LYS A 238 -2.03 -6.05 -20.74
CA LYS A 238 -2.28 -6.90 -19.57
C LYS A 238 -1.09 -6.83 -18.60
N THR A 239 -0.86 -5.70 -17.95
CA THR A 239 0.10 -5.64 -16.84
C THR A 239 -0.59 -6.13 -15.58
N GLU A 240 -0.52 -7.45 -15.36
CA GLU A 240 -0.78 -8.04 -14.05
C GLU A 240 0.06 -7.28 -13.02
N ARG A 241 -0.61 -6.76 -11.99
CA ARG A 241 0.07 -6.00 -10.94
C ARG A 241 0.88 -6.95 -10.08
N ILE A 242 1.97 -6.44 -9.51
CA ILE A 242 2.84 -7.21 -8.64
C ILE A 242 2.74 -6.64 -7.22
N LEU A 243 2.43 -7.51 -6.26
CA LEU A 243 2.53 -7.19 -4.84
C LEU A 243 3.98 -7.41 -4.38
N ILE A 244 4.64 -6.38 -3.87
CA ILE A 244 6.03 -6.43 -3.42
C ILE A 244 6.07 -6.43 -1.90
N PHE A 245 6.64 -7.49 -1.33
CA PHE A 245 6.88 -7.64 0.10
C PHE A 245 8.31 -7.21 0.43
N SER A 246 8.48 -6.04 1.05
CA SER A 246 9.78 -5.46 1.38
C SER A 246 10.14 -5.58 2.87
N SER A 247 11.38 -5.24 3.23
CA SER A 247 11.93 -5.27 4.61
C SER A 247 12.03 -6.67 5.24
N PHE A 248 12.22 -7.69 4.41
CA PHE A 248 12.36 -9.08 4.83
C PHE A 248 13.80 -9.58 4.65
N HIS A 249 14.60 -9.46 5.71
CA HIS A 249 16.03 -9.78 5.70
C HIS A 249 16.36 -11.26 5.98
N ASN A 250 15.42 -12.01 6.55
CA ASN A 250 15.63 -13.39 6.98
C ASN A 250 14.93 -14.40 6.05
N ASN A 251 15.31 -15.67 6.17
CA ASN A 251 14.74 -16.78 5.40
C ASN A 251 13.33 -17.19 5.85
N GLN A 252 12.73 -16.48 6.82
CA GLN A 252 11.38 -16.74 7.34
C GLN A 252 10.29 -16.77 6.25
N PHE A 253 10.58 -16.23 5.06
CA PHE A 253 9.67 -16.17 3.92
C PHE A 253 9.99 -17.22 2.86
N ASP A 254 11.22 -17.74 2.85
CA ASP A 254 11.70 -18.49 1.70
C ASP A 254 10.91 -19.80 1.56
N ASP A 255 10.57 -20.44 2.67
CA ASP A 255 9.75 -21.66 2.68
C ASP A 255 8.30 -21.40 2.22
N LEU A 256 7.71 -20.28 2.63
CA LEU A 256 6.36 -19.89 2.23
C LEU A 256 6.31 -19.56 0.73
N ILE A 257 7.29 -18.78 0.26
CA ILE A 257 7.42 -18.40 -1.16
C ILE A 257 7.64 -19.64 -2.01
N TYR A 258 8.58 -20.50 -1.59
CA TYR A 258 8.86 -21.75 -2.26
C TYR A 258 7.60 -22.64 -2.36
N SER A 259 6.85 -22.75 -1.26
CA SER A 259 5.60 -23.53 -1.24
C SER A 259 4.56 -22.95 -2.19
N TYR A 260 4.40 -21.62 -2.22
CA TYR A 260 3.50 -20.95 -3.15
C TYR A 260 3.92 -21.15 -4.62
N GLU A 261 5.19 -20.93 -4.93
CA GLU A 261 5.75 -21.11 -6.28
C GLU A 261 5.64 -22.55 -6.76
N LYS A 262 5.82 -23.52 -5.87
CA LYS A 262 5.59 -24.93 -6.16
C LYS A 262 4.13 -25.18 -6.54
N CYS A 263 3.18 -24.71 -5.73
CA CYS A 263 1.75 -24.84 -6.04
C CYS A 263 1.37 -24.13 -7.35
N LEU A 264 1.96 -22.96 -7.62
CA LEU A 264 1.82 -22.20 -8.85
C LEU A 264 2.25 -23.02 -10.07
N ASN A 265 3.44 -23.62 -10.00
CA ASN A 265 4.00 -24.44 -11.08
C ASN A 265 3.19 -25.72 -11.32
N GLU A 266 2.75 -26.41 -10.25
CA GLU A 266 1.91 -27.61 -10.36
C GLU A 266 0.57 -27.30 -11.05
N LYS A 267 -0.06 -26.17 -10.70
CA LYS A 267 -1.34 -25.77 -11.32
C LYS A 267 -1.15 -25.34 -12.78
N ARG A 268 -0.03 -24.67 -13.12
CA ARG A 268 0.33 -24.37 -14.53
C ARG A 268 0.52 -25.64 -15.35
N LEU A 269 1.25 -26.63 -14.82
CA LEU A 269 1.44 -27.92 -15.49
C LEU A 269 0.11 -28.64 -15.76
N LYS A 270 -0.81 -28.64 -14.79
CA LYS A 270 -2.17 -29.21 -14.97
C LYS A 270 -2.96 -28.50 -16.06
N ILE A 271 -2.89 -27.17 -16.16
CA ILE A 271 -3.55 -26.40 -17.22
C ILE A 271 -2.97 -26.75 -18.59
N LEU A 272 -1.64 -26.81 -18.72
CA LEU A 272 -0.97 -27.17 -19.97
C LEU A 272 -1.32 -28.60 -20.42
N GLN A 273 -1.35 -29.56 -19.49
CA GLN A 273 -1.74 -30.94 -19.77
C GLN A 273 -3.21 -31.04 -20.23
N ASN A 274 -4.12 -30.30 -19.60
CA ASN A 274 -5.53 -30.29 -19.98
C ASN A 274 -5.79 -29.63 -21.34
N ASN A 275 -4.96 -28.67 -21.74
CA ASN A 275 -5.06 -28.05 -23.05
C ASN A 275 -4.50 -28.97 -24.16
N ASN A 276 -3.40 -29.68 -23.90
CA ASN A 276 -2.83 -30.66 -24.84
C ASN A 276 -3.70 -31.92 -25.04
N LEU A 277 -4.71 -32.15 -24.19
CA LEU A 277 -5.70 -33.24 -24.35
C LEU A 277 -6.95 -32.80 -25.12
N ARG A 278 -7.06 -31.51 -25.47
CA ARG A 278 -8.18 -30.92 -26.22
C ARG A 278 -7.83 -30.60 -27.68
N ASP A 279 -6.58 -30.85 -28.08
CA ASP A 279 -6.08 -30.84 -29.46
C ASP A 279 -5.90 -32.28 -29.96
#